data_AF-A0A1I0JNN7-F1
#
_entry.id   AF-A0A1I0JNN7-F1
#
_cell.length_a   1.000
_cell.length_b   1.000
_cell.length_c   1.000
_cell.angle_alpha   90.00
_cell.angle_beta   90.00
_cell.angle_gamma   90.00
#
_symmetry.space_group_name_H-M   'P 1'
#
loop_
_entity.id
_entity.type
_entity.pdbx_description
1 polymer ?
#
loop_
_entity_poly.entity_id
_entity_poly.type
_entity_poly.pdbx_seq_one_letter_code
_entity_poly.pdbx_strand_id
1 'polypeptide(L)'
;MAFLPCSILENSNLTNKANAVDFNNLKKSIVMLNVTGFAIGTDSNNVLIQWLTGPNREFGYALNISTTDGAMKFFYRQDNEWKPSWTK
;
A
#
# COMPACT_ATOMS: atom_id res chain seq x y z
N MET A 1 34.01 -20.49 -9.70
CA MET A 1 33.22 -19.46 -9.00
C MET A 1 31.93 -20.12 -8.55
N ALA A 2 31.76 -20.36 -7.25
CA ALA A 2 30.57 -21.03 -6.74
C ALA A 2 29.50 -19.97 -6.48
N PHE A 3 28.33 -20.10 -7.12
CA PHE A 3 27.17 -19.30 -6.76
C PHE A 3 26.59 -19.86 -5.47
N LEU A 4 26.58 -19.03 -4.42
CA LEU A 4 25.85 -19.36 -3.20
C LEU A 4 24.34 -19.33 -3.53
N PRO A 5 23.56 -20.35 -3.13
CA PRO A 5 22.12 -20.25 -3.23
C PRO A 5 21.66 -19.11 -2.31
N CYS A 6 20.94 -18.15 -2.88
CA CYS A 6 20.21 -17.15 -2.11
C CYS A 6 19.07 -17.89 -1.39
N SER A 7 19.34 -18.39 -0.18
CA SER A 7 18.28 -18.82 0.71
C SER A 7 17.56 -17.56 1.18
N ILE A 8 16.44 -17.23 0.56
CA ILE A 8 15.49 -16.29 1.14
C ILE A 8 14.98 -16.95 2.42
N LEU A 9 15.60 -16.63 3.55
CA LEU A 9 15.05 -16.94 4.85
C LEU A 9 13.89 -15.94 5.02
N GLU A 10 12.68 -16.30 4.58
CA GLU A 10 11.47 -15.59 4.97
C GLU A 10 11.22 -15.85 6.46
N ASN A 11 12.05 -15.24 7.32
CA ASN A 11 11.72 -15.12 8.73
C ASN A 11 10.73 -13.98 8.91
N SER A 12 9.54 -14.10 8.31
CA SER A 12 8.42 -13.30 8.77
C SER A 12 7.95 -13.98 10.06
N ASN A 13 8.38 -13.45 11.20
CA ASN A 13 7.82 -13.77 12.52
C ASN A 13 6.36 -13.28 12.66
N LEU A 14 5.58 -13.27 11.58
CA LEU A 14 4.15 -13.06 11.60
C LEU A 14 3.51 -14.41 11.96
N THR A 15 3.52 -14.72 13.25
CA THR A 15 2.81 -15.88 13.83
C THR A 15 1.32 -15.87 13.52
N ASN A 16 0.78 -14.73 13.09
CA ASN A 16 -0.51 -14.61 12.43
C ASN A 16 -0.28 -14.38 10.93
N LYS A 17 -0.31 -15.45 10.14
CA LYS A 17 -0.64 -15.33 8.70
C LYS A 17 -1.84 -14.39 8.63
N ALA A 18 -1.75 -13.28 7.88
CA ALA A 18 -2.85 -12.34 7.69
C ALA A 18 -4.13 -13.16 7.53
N ASN A 19 -5.03 -13.09 8.52
CA ASN A 19 -6.17 -13.99 8.51
C ASN A 19 -6.95 -13.69 7.21
N ALA A 20 -7.63 -14.67 6.64
CA ALA A 20 -8.28 -14.49 5.34
C ALA A 20 -9.22 -13.26 5.32
N VAL A 21 -9.74 -12.83 6.47
CA VAL A 21 -10.52 -11.62 6.63
C VAL A 21 -9.67 -10.36 6.43
N ASP A 22 -8.51 -10.24 7.08
CA ASP A 22 -7.58 -9.12 6.93
C ASP A 22 -7.06 -9.01 5.49
N PHE A 23 -6.69 -10.14 4.88
CA PHE A 23 -6.29 -10.16 3.46
C PHE A 23 -7.45 -9.81 2.53
N ASN A 24 -8.68 -10.28 2.80
CA ASN A 24 -9.84 -9.89 2.01
C ASN A 24 -10.23 -8.43 2.23
N ASN A 25 -10.04 -7.88 3.43
CA ASN A 25 -10.25 -6.47 3.73
C ASN A 25 -9.21 -5.60 3.02
N LEU A 26 -7.95 -6.01 3.02
CA LEU A 26 -6.88 -5.38 2.25
C LEU A 26 -7.15 -5.48 0.73
N LYS A 27 -7.54 -6.66 0.25
CA LYS A 27 -7.91 -6.86 -1.15
C LYS A 27 -9.07 -5.94 -1.53
N LYS A 28 -10.11 -5.84 -0.69
CA LYS A 28 -11.25 -4.94 -0.86
C LYS A 28 -10.85 -3.47 -0.81
N SER A 29 -9.86 -3.09 0.01
CA SER A 29 -9.37 -1.71 0.08
C SER A 29 -8.46 -1.33 -1.09
N ILE A 30 -7.82 -2.31 -1.75
CA ILE A 30 -6.99 -2.10 -2.96
C ILE A 30 -7.80 -2.32 -4.25
N VAL A 31 -9.13 -2.50 -4.18
CA VAL A 31 -9.96 -2.64 -5.37
C VAL A 31 -9.91 -1.36 -6.22
N MET A 32 -9.23 -1.44 -7.37
CA MET A 32 -9.10 -0.37 -8.36
C MET A 32 -10.29 -0.33 -9.33
N LEU A 33 -11.52 -0.36 -8.81
CA LEU A 33 -12.72 -0.19 -9.65
C LEU A 33 -12.94 1.29 -9.96
N ASN A 34 -13.28 1.60 -11.22
CA ASN A 34 -13.57 2.96 -11.68
C ASN A 34 -12.43 3.96 -11.42
N VAL A 35 -11.19 3.49 -11.51
CA VAL A 35 -10.01 4.36 -11.35
C VAL A 35 -9.91 5.33 -12.51
N THR A 36 -9.89 6.62 -12.20
CA THR A 36 -9.76 7.73 -13.15
C THR A 36 -8.36 8.35 -13.14
N GLY A 37 -7.50 7.89 -12.23
CA GLY A 37 -6.08 8.23 -12.19
C GLY A 37 -5.28 7.26 -11.33
N PHE A 38 -4.11 6.87 -11.81
CA PHE A 38 -3.15 6.04 -11.08
C PHE A 38 -1.78 6.68 -11.18
N ALA A 39 -1.04 6.72 -10.07
CA ALA A 39 0.33 7.20 -10.07
C ALA A 39 1.18 6.43 -9.08
N ILE A 40 2.43 6.20 -9.47
CA ILE A 40 3.50 5.73 -8.60
C ILE A 40 4.57 6.82 -8.61
N GLY A 41 5.03 7.19 -7.43
CA GLY A 41 6.06 8.20 -7.26
C GLY A 41 6.90 7.93 -6.04
N THR A 42 7.85 8.82 -5.78
CA THR A 42 8.70 8.79 -4.59
C THR A 42 8.83 10.18 -4.03
N ASP A 43 8.79 10.31 -2.71
CA ASP A 43 9.33 11.48 -2.02
C ASP A 43 10.69 11.12 -1.37
N SER A 44 11.24 11.99 -0.53
CA SER A 44 12.54 11.75 0.12
C SER A 44 12.55 10.56 1.08
N ASN A 45 11.38 10.10 1.53
CA ASN A 45 11.21 9.13 2.61
C ASN A 45 10.31 7.95 2.22
N ASN A 46 9.55 8.01 1.12
CA ASN A 46 8.53 7.01 0.80
C ASN A 46 8.45 6.72 -0.71
N VAL A 47 8.12 5.46 -1.03
CA VAL A 47 7.43 5.10 -2.26
C VAL A 47 5.94 5.38 -2.08
N LEU A 48 5.34 6.07 -3.04
CA LEU A 48 3.94 6.49 -3.05
C LEU A 48 3.20 5.74 -4.14
N ILE A 49 2.13 5.05 -3.80
CA ILE A 49 1.23 4.40 -4.76
C ILE A 49 -0.16 4.97 -4.51
N GLN A 50 -0.74 5.64 -5.50
CA GLN A 50 -2.07 6.25 -5.38
C GLN A 50 -3.00 5.84 -6.52
N TRP A 51 -4.26 5.62 -6.20
CA TRP A 51 -5.34 5.41 -7.16
C TRP A 51 -6.53 6.30 -6.80
N LEU A 52 -6.99 7.04 -7.80
CA LEU A 52 -8.05 8.05 -7.69
C LEU A 52 -9.31 7.55 -8.39
N THR A 53 -10.45 7.90 -7.84
CA THR A 53 -11.78 7.56 -8.35
C THR A 53 -12.66 8.81 -8.39
N GLY A 54 -13.80 8.71 -9.07
CA GLY A 54 -14.69 9.84 -9.32
C GLY A 54 -14.33 10.58 -10.62
N PRO A 55 -15.31 11.25 -11.25
CA PRO A 55 -15.12 11.94 -12.53
C PRO A 55 -14.10 13.08 -12.45
N ASN A 56 -13.88 13.67 -11.27
CA ASN A 56 -12.93 14.74 -11.02
C ASN A 56 -11.73 14.30 -10.17
N ARG A 57 -11.55 12.99 -9.93
CA ARG A 57 -10.49 12.41 -9.08
C ARG A 57 -10.54 12.88 -7.62
N GLU A 58 -11.74 13.18 -7.13
CA GLU A 58 -12.02 13.72 -5.81
C GLU A 58 -11.93 12.68 -4.67
N PHE A 59 -12.00 11.40 -5.03
CA PHE A 59 -11.86 10.27 -4.12
C PHE A 59 -10.64 9.43 -4.48
N GLY A 60 -10.24 8.53 -3.59
CA GLY A 60 -9.13 7.63 -3.87
C GLY A 60 -8.50 7.04 -2.63
N TYR A 61 -7.41 6.31 -2.85
CA TYR A 61 -6.59 5.73 -1.79
C TYR A 61 -5.12 5.86 -2.16
N ALA A 62 -4.27 5.87 -1.12
CA ALA A 62 -2.83 5.87 -1.29
C ALA A 62 -2.17 4.93 -0.27
N LEU A 63 -1.04 4.36 -0.69
CA LEU A 63 -0.13 3.57 0.13
C LEU A 63 1.24 4.23 0.08
N ASN A 64 1.72 4.67 1.23
CA ASN A 64 3.08 5.14 1.40
C ASN A 64 3.91 4.03 2.04
N ILE A 65 5.03 3.68 1.43
CA ILE A 65 5.98 2.69 1.93
C ILE A 65 7.27 3.42 2.25
N SER A 66 7.60 3.52 3.54
CA SER A 66 8.84 4.14 3.99
C SER A 66 10.05 3.45 3.35
N THR A 67 10.95 4.24 2.77
CA THR A 67 12.20 3.75 2.18
C THR A 67 13.24 3.39 3.24
N THR A 68 13.04 3.82 4.49
CA THR A 68 13.97 3.59 5.60
C THR A 68 13.76 2.23 6.24
N ASP A 69 12.51 1.84 6.50
CA ASP A 69 12.16 0.67 7.30
C ASP A 69 11.02 -0.17 6.69
N GLY A 70 10.51 0.21 5.51
CA GLY A 70 9.41 -0.49 4.85
C GLY A 70 8.05 -0.28 5.52
N ALA A 71 7.93 0.61 6.51
CA ALA A 71 6.67 0.89 7.18
C ALA A 71 5.61 1.37 6.19
N MET A 72 4.44 0.73 6.23
CA MET A 72 3.33 1.00 5.32
C MET A 72 2.28 1.89 5.99
N LYS A 73 1.89 2.98 5.34
CA LYS A 73 0.80 3.87 5.76
C LYS A 73 -0.24 3.96 4.66
N PHE A 74 -1.49 3.64 5.02
CA PHE A 74 -2.63 3.74 4.13
C PHE A 74 -3.37 5.05 4.33
N PHE A 75 -3.83 5.64 3.23
CA PHE A 75 -4.63 6.86 3.20
C PHE A 75 -5.86 6.65 2.33
N TYR A 76 -6.94 7.36 2.66
CA TYR A 76 -8.07 7.55 1.78
C TYR A 76 -8.20 9.04 1.44
N ARG A 77 -8.77 9.35 0.29
CA ARG A 77 -9.04 10.71 -0.16
C ARG A 77 -10.53 10.99 -0.09
N GLN A 78 -10.90 12.11 0.51
CA GLN A 78 -12.27 12.60 0.56
C GLN A 78 -12.23 14.12 0.49
N ASP A 79 -13.10 14.73 -0.32
CA ASP A 79 -13.19 16.18 -0.47
C ASP A 79 -11.83 16.82 -0.82
N ASN A 80 -11.08 16.15 -1.71
CA ASN A 80 -9.71 16.50 -2.13
C ASN A 80 -8.61 16.41 -1.07
N GLU A 81 -8.91 16.01 0.16
CA GLU A 81 -7.92 15.86 1.23
C GLU A 81 -7.56 14.39 1.49
N TRP A 82 -6.28 14.15 1.79
CA TRP A 82 -5.77 12.84 2.20
C TRP A 82 -5.89 12.65 3.71
N LYS A 83 -6.56 11.59 4.12
CA LYS A 83 -6.79 11.23 5.52
C LYS A 83 -6.17 9.85 5.80
N PRO A 84 -5.48 9.65 6.93
CA PRO A 84 -4.92 8.35 7.28
C PRO A 84 -6.04 7.32 7.48
N SER A 85 -5.93 6.17 6.82
CA SER A 85 -6.93 5.10 6.84
C SER A 85 -6.64 4.01 7.85
N TRP A 86 -5.42 3.94 8.37
CA TRP A 86 -5.01 2.98 9.40
C TRP A 86 -3.61 3.37 9.89
N THR A 87 -3.51 3.85 11.12
CA THR A 87 -2.26 3.80 11.91
C THR A 87 -2.44 2.62 12.86
N LYS A 88 -1.81 1.49 12.56
CA LYS A 88 -1.68 0.43 13.55
C LYS A 88 -0.49 0.73 14.46
#